data_AF-A0A926GHM7-F1
#
_entry.id   AF-A0A926GHM7-F1
#
_cell.length_a   1.000
_cell.length_b   1.000
_cell.length_c   1.000
_cell.angle_alpha   90.00
_cell.angle_beta   90.00
_cell.angle_gamma   90.00
#
_symmetry.space_group_name_H-M   'P 1'
#
loop_
_entity.id
_entity.type
_entity.pdbx_description
1 polymer ?
#
loop_
_entity_poly.entity_id
_entity_poly.type
_entity_poly.pdbx_seq_one_letter_code
_entity_poly.pdbx_strand_id
1 'polypeptide(L)'
;MADRPDRKVTSVSGGILPRILQSWWAPRRIVRSLVAMSEAQKVVLLMLAMLIILIAQAPGHSRAATLNPSIPFEARFGGALLAVMFLMPLFAYAVSWLVAVLSRLTPWRIDGPDSRLALFWALLAVAPAMLLQGLVGAFVGPGPALTMVQIICGLGFLFIWGAGLSALARRK
;
A
#
# COMPACT_ATOMS: atom_id res chain seq x y z
N MET A 1 -13.22 44.44 19.93
CA MET A 1 -12.14 43.43 20.03
C MET A 1 -12.80 42.11 20.42
N ALA A 2 -13.33 41.39 19.43
CA ALA A 2 -14.18 40.22 19.66
C ALA A 2 -13.32 38.95 19.68
N ASP A 3 -13.42 38.25 20.81
CA ASP A 3 -12.90 36.94 21.11
C ASP A 3 -13.30 35.92 20.03
N ARG A 4 -12.32 35.28 19.39
CA ARG A 4 -12.56 34.21 18.42
C ARG A 4 -12.45 32.89 19.17
N PRO A 5 -13.52 32.10 19.28
CA PRO A 5 -13.43 30.80 19.91
C PRO A 5 -12.46 29.91 19.12
N ASP A 6 -11.41 29.55 19.83
CA ASP A 6 -10.45 28.50 19.61
C ASP A 6 -11.15 27.22 19.12
N ARG A 7 -11.16 27.06 17.79
CA ARG A 7 -11.48 25.80 17.14
C ARG A 7 -10.51 24.75 17.66
N LYS A 8 -10.97 23.95 18.62
CA LYS A 8 -10.35 22.67 18.98
C LYS A 8 -10.35 21.80 17.73
N VAL A 9 -9.26 21.89 16.97
CA VAL A 9 -8.91 20.91 15.96
C VAL A 9 -8.79 19.59 16.71
N THR A 10 -9.81 18.76 16.61
CA THR A 10 -9.74 17.35 17.01
C THR A 10 -8.76 16.68 16.05
N SER A 11 -7.48 16.91 16.29
CA SER A 11 -6.40 16.15 15.68
C SER A 11 -6.70 14.70 16.02
N VAL A 12 -7.09 13.91 15.02
CA VAL A 12 -6.97 12.46 15.11
C VAL A 12 -5.48 12.15 15.06
N SER A 13 -4.81 12.43 16.18
CA SER A 13 -3.44 12.03 16.51
C SER A 13 -3.41 10.52 16.75
N GLY A 14 -3.75 9.76 15.73
CA GLY A 14 -3.45 8.33 15.64
C GLY A 14 -2.23 8.19 14.77
N GLY A 15 -1.17 7.58 15.28
CA GLY A 15 0.01 7.21 14.49
C GLY A 15 -0.37 6.39 13.25
N ILE A 16 0.59 6.24 12.33
CA ILE A 16 0.36 5.50 11.07
C ILE A 16 -0.09 4.06 11.33
N LEU A 17 0.47 3.40 12.35
CA LEU A 17 0.18 2.01 12.69
C LEU A 17 -1.29 1.75 13.04
N PRO A 18 -1.94 2.47 13.98
CA PRO A 18 -3.38 2.37 14.21
C PRO A 18 -4.23 2.54 12.95
N ARG A 19 -3.85 3.45 12.05
CA ARG A 19 -4.57 3.70 10.79
C ARG A 19 -4.44 2.51 9.82
N ILE A 20 -3.27 1.87 9.78
CA ILE A 20 -3.06 0.63 9.02
C ILE A 20 -4.00 -0.47 9.52
N LEU A 21 -4.01 -0.73 10.83
CA LEU A 21 -4.88 -1.76 11.42
C LEU A 21 -6.37 -1.46 11.21
N GLN A 22 -6.77 -0.20 11.40
CA GLN A 22 -8.16 0.21 11.19
C GLN A 22 -8.59 0.13 9.71
N SER A 23 -7.65 0.16 8.76
CA SER A 23 -7.98 0.03 7.33
C SER A 23 -8.55 -1.33 6.97
N TRP A 24 -8.29 -2.37 7.76
CA TRP A 24 -8.86 -3.70 7.55
C TRP A 24 -10.35 -3.80 7.89
N TRP A 25 -10.84 -2.89 8.74
CA TRP A 25 -12.23 -2.89 9.21
C TRP A 25 -13.04 -1.69 8.70
N ALA A 26 -12.40 -0.53 8.56
CA ALA A 26 -13.03 0.73 8.16
C ALA A 26 -12.20 1.52 7.12
N PRO A 27 -11.85 0.92 5.97
CA PRO A 27 -10.95 1.53 4.98
C PRO A 27 -11.45 2.88 4.46
N ARG A 28 -12.76 3.00 4.21
CA ARG A 28 -13.38 4.24 3.69
C ARG A 28 -13.19 5.42 4.64
N ARG A 29 -13.29 5.18 5.95
CA ARG A 29 -13.13 6.21 6.97
C ARG A 29 -11.69 6.70 7.02
N ILE A 30 -10.73 5.77 6.98
CA ILE A 30 -9.31 6.11 6.99
C ILE A 30 -8.93 6.90 5.75
N VAL A 31 -9.26 6.42 4.55
CA VAL A 31 -8.88 7.10 3.30
C VAL A 31 -9.43 8.52 3.23
N ARG A 32 -10.70 8.76 3.64
CA ARG A 32 -11.26 10.12 3.71
C ARG A 32 -10.49 11.04 4.65
N SER A 33 -9.98 10.50 5.76
CA SER A 33 -9.18 11.29 6.70
C SER A 33 -7.79 11.67 6.16
N LEU A 34 -7.36 11.06 5.05
CA LEU A 34 -6.05 11.29 4.43
C LEU A 34 -6.11 12.22 3.21
N VAL A 35 -7.30 12.67 2.79
CA VAL A 35 -7.48 13.51 1.57
C VAL A 35 -6.66 14.79 1.59
N ALA A 36 -6.46 15.37 2.78
CA ALA A 36 -5.68 16.60 2.95
C ALA A 36 -4.15 16.39 2.81
N MET A 37 -3.68 15.16 2.56
CA MET A 37 -2.25 14.91 2.37
C MET A 37 -1.71 15.61 1.12
N SER A 38 -0.55 16.26 1.27
CA SER A 38 0.19 16.84 0.16
C SER A 38 0.74 15.74 -0.77
N GLU A 39 1.09 16.11 -2.00
CA GLU A 39 1.72 15.16 -2.92
C GLU A 39 3.04 14.60 -2.38
N ALA A 40 3.83 15.41 -1.67
CA ALA A 40 5.05 14.95 -1.01
C ALA A 40 4.76 13.87 0.05
N GLN A 41 3.71 14.03 0.86
CA GLN A 41 3.31 13.01 1.84
C GLN A 41 2.86 11.71 1.17
N LYS A 42 2.16 11.80 0.03
CA LYS A 42 1.76 10.61 -0.76
C LYS A 42 2.97 9.85 -1.31
N VAL A 43 3.99 10.56 -1.79
CA VAL A 43 5.27 9.95 -2.21
C VAL A 43 5.93 9.24 -1.04
N VAL A 44 5.97 9.86 0.15
CA VAL A 44 6.52 9.21 1.36
C VAL A 44 5.77 7.93 1.71
N LEU A 45 4.43 7.91 1.62
CA LEU A 45 3.64 6.69 1.83
C LEU A 45 4.00 5.61 0.82
N LEU A 46 4.12 5.97 -0.45
CA LEU A 46 4.51 5.03 -1.51
C LEU A 46 5.89 4.46 -1.24
N MET A 47 6.90 5.30 -0.96
CA MET A 47 8.26 4.84 -0.70
C MET A 47 8.34 3.98 0.55
N LEU A 48 7.56 4.29 1.60
CA LEU A 48 7.47 3.46 2.80
C LEU A 48 6.85 2.09 2.48
N ALA A 49 5.79 2.05 1.66
CA ALA A 49 5.21 0.78 1.21
C ALA A 49 6.25 -0.03 0.43
N MET A 50 6.95 0.58 -0.53
CA MET A 50 8.00 -0.09 -1.29
C MET A 50 9.12 -0.62 -0.40
N LEU A 51 9.55 0.13 0.61
CA LEU A 51 10.58 -0.31 1.54
C LEU A 51 10.11 -1.55 2.32
N ILE A 52 8.87 -1.56 2.80
CA ILE A 52 8.33 -2.71 3.52
C ILE A 52 8.17 -3.92 2.60
N ILE A 53 7.77 -3.73 1.34
CA ILE A 53 7.71 -4.79 0.33
C ILE A 53 9.10 -5.41 0.13
N LEU A 54 10.14 -4.58 0.01
CA LEU A 54 11.52 -5.01 -0.13
C LEU A 54 12.01 -5.79 1.10
N ILE A 55 11.63 -5.36 2.31
CA ILE A 55 11.93 -6.08 3.55
C ILE A 55 11.19 -7.42 3.59
N ALA A 56 9.92 -7.45 3.19
CA ALA A 56 9.09 -8.65 3.19
C ALA A 56 9.64 -9.75 2.27
N GLN A 57 10.24 -9.41 1.14
CA GLN A 57 10.83 -10.39 0.22
C GLN A 57 12.24 -10.87 0.62
N ALA A 58 12.94 -10.18 1.53
CA ALA A 58 14.32 -10.51 1.89
C ALA A 58 14.48 -11.95 2.44
N PRO A 59 13.62 -12.44 3.36
CA PRO A 59 13.70 -13.82 3.85
C PRO A 59 13.54 -14.86 2.73
N GLY A 60 12.64 -14.61 1.77
CA GLY A 60 12.41 -15.51 0.64
C GLY A 60 13.64 -15.61 -0.28
N HIS A 61 14.28 -14.46 -0.57
CA HIS A 61 15.53 -14.43 -1.35
C HIS A 61 16.70 -15.10 -0.62
N SER A 62 16.77 -14.96 0.70
CA SER A 62 17.76 -15.65 1.53
C SER A 62 17.59 -17.17 1.47
N ARG A 63 16.36 -17.67 1.66
CA ARG A 63 16.05 -19.11 1.49
C ARG A 63 16.43 -19.60 0.09
N ALA A 64 16.08 -18.84 -0.95
CA ALA A 64 16.39 -19.20 -2.33
C ALA A 64 17.90 -19.30 -2.59
N ALA A 65 18.72 -18.47 -1.94
CA ALA A 65 20.18 -18.54 -2.02
C ALA A 65 20.75 -19.80 -1.38
N THR A 66 20.19 -20.22 -0.24
CA THR A 66 20.58 -21.49 0.38
C THR A 66 20.20 -22.70 -0.47
N LEU A 67 19.01 -22.68 -1.10
CA LEU A 67 18.52 -23.78 -1.92
C LEU A 67 19.21 -23.86 -3.29
N ASN A 68 19.60 -22.74 -3.87
CA ASN A 68 20.34 -22.70 -5.13
C ASN A 68 21.51 -21.70 -5.02
N PRO A 69 22.70 -22.17 -4.60
CA PRO A 69 23.87 -21.32 -4.41
C PRO A 69 24.47 -20.75 -5.70
N SER A 70 24.11 -21.27 -6.89
CA SER A 70 24.63 -20.76 -8.17
C SER A 70 24.24 -19.30 -8.45
N ILE A 71 23.16 -18.83 -7.83
CA ILE A 71 22.75 -17.43 -7.85
C ILE A 71 22.88 -16.94 -6.40
N PRO A 72 23.76 -15.97 -6.09
CA PRO A 72 23.93 -15.48 -4.73
C PRO A 72 22.77 -14.59 -4.28
N PHE A 73 22.67 -14.32 -2.97
CA PHE A 73 21.62 -13.47 -2.39
C PHE A 73 21.67 -12.05 -2.96
N GLU A 74 22.85 -11.48 -3.08
CA GLU A 74 23.13 -10.11 -3.54
C GLU A 74 22.62 -9.91 -4.96
N ALA A 75 22.78 -10.90 -5.84
CA ALA A 75 22.28 -10.85 -7.21
C ALA A 75 20.75 -10.82 -7.25
N ARG A 76 20.08 -11.69 -6.46
CA ARG A 76 18.61 -11.70 -6.38
C ARG A 76 18.06 -10.43 -5.75
N PHE A 77 18.61 -10.06 -4.59
CA PHE A 77 18.13 -8.94 -3.80
C PHE A 77 18.46 -7.60 -4.46
N GLY A 78 19.60 -7.49 -5.14
CA GLY A 78 19.97 -6.30 -5.93
C GLY A 78 19.01 -6.04 -7.07
N GLY A 79 18.65 -7.06 -7.85
CA GLY A 79 17.62 -6.94 -8.90
C GLY A 79 16.25 -6.58 -8.30
N ALA A 80 15.91 -7.16 -7.15
CA ALA A 80 14.65 -6.90 -6.50
C ALA A 80 14.57 -5.50 -5.86
N LEU A 81 15.69 -4.95 -5.37
CA LEU A 81 15.82 -3.57 -4.93
C LEU A 81 15.56 -2.60 -6.09
N LEU A 82 16.20 -2.82 -7.25
CA LEU A 82 15.96 -1.99 -8.44
C LEU A 82 14.48 -2.01 -8.86
N ALA A 83 13.91 -3.21 -8.95
CA ALA A 83 12.51 -3.38 -9.32
C ALA A 83 11.55 -2.70 -8.33
N VAL A 84 11.76 -2.88 -7.02
CA VAL A 84 10.82 -2.39 -6.00
C VAL A 84 11.02 -0.91 -5.65
N MET A 85 12.26 -0.42 -5.59
CA MET A 85 12.53 0.98 -5.19
C MET A 85 12.40 1.98 -6.34
N PHE A 86 12.58 1.55 -7.59
CA PHE A 86 12.61 2.46 -8.74
C PHE A 86 11.50 2.17 -9.75
N LEU A 87 11.35 0.91 -10.18
CA LEU A 87 10.39 0.56 -11.23
C LEU A 87 8.94 0.51 -10.70
N MET A 88 8.72 -0.08 -9.53
CA MET A 88 7.39 -0.21 -8.93
C MET A 88 6.71 1.12 -8.60
N PRO A 89 7.39 2.15 -8.06
CA PRO A 89 6.79 3.46 -7.89
C PRO A 89 6.26 4.02 -9.21
N LEU A 90 7.05 3.96 -10.29
CA LEU A 90 6.65 4.43 -11.61
C LEU A 90 5.43 3.65 -12.11
N PHE A 91 5.42 2.33 -11.91
CA PHE A 91 4.26 1.49 -12.22
C PHE A 91 3.02 1.89 -11.41
N ALA A 92 3.15 2.14 -10.10
CA ALA A 92 2.05 2.57 -9.26
C ALA A 92 1.49 3.94 -9.71
N TYR A 93 2.35 4.86 -10.14
CA TYR A 93 1.93 6.12 -10.75
C TYR A 93 1.15 5.88 -12.05
N ALA A 94 1.66 5.03 -12.95
CA ALA A 94 0.97 4.70 -14.21
C ALA A 94 -0.40 4.06 -13.96
N VAL A 95 -0.49 3.11 -13.03
CA VAL A 95 -1.76 2.47 -12.63
C VAL A 95 -2.73 3.50 -12.04
N SER A 96 -2.27 4.36 -11.12
CA SER A 96 -3.14 5.38 -10.52
C SER A 96 -3.71 6.36 -11.55
N TRP A 97 -2.89 6.71 -12.55
CA TRP A 97 -3.32 7.58 -13.65
C TRP A 97 -4.32 6.87 -14.54
N LEU A 98 -4.03 5.61 -14.93
CA LEU A 98 -4.92 4.80 -15.74
C LEU A 98 -6.29 4.64 -15.08
N VAL A 99 -6.32 4.37 -13.78
CA VAL A 99 -7.56 4.25 -13.00
C VAL A 99 -8.34 5.56 -13.01
N ALA A 100 -7.68 6.71 -12.82
CA ALA A 100 -8.34 8.00 -12.89
C ALA A 100 -8.92 8.29 -14.28
N VAL A 101 -8.20 7.92 -15.36
CA VAL A 101 -8.68 8.06 -16.74
C VAL A 101 -9.88 7.13 -17.01
N LEU A 102 -9.77 5.85 -16.70
CA LEU A 102 -10.83 4.86 -16.92
C LEU A 102 -12.08 5.15 -16.09
N SER A 103 -11.93 5.75 -14.90
CA SER A 103 -13.07 6.17 -14.08
C SER A 103 -13.99 7.17 -14.80
N ARG A 104 -13.46 7.93 -15.76
CA ARG A 104 -14.24 8.90 -16.55
C ARG A 104 -15.22 8.24 -17.50
N LEU A 105 -15.01 6.97 -17.84
CA LEU A 105 -15.94 6.14 -18.62
C LEU A 105 -17.09 5.59 -17.76
N THR A 106 -17.01 5.76 -16.44
CA THR A 106 -18.01 5.27 -15.49
C THR A 106 -18.76 6.45 -14.82
N PRO A 107 -19.91 6.19 -14.18
CA PRO A 107 -20.62 7.21 -13.38
C PRO A 107 -19.85 7.70 -12.16
N TRP A 108 -18.78 7.00 -11.76
CA TRP A 108 -18.00 7.24 -10.55
C TRP A 108 -16.65 7.85 -10.93
N ARG A 109 -16.52 9.18 -10.83
CA ARG A 109 -15.30 9.88 -11.25
C ARG A 109 -14.34 10.04 -10.09
N ILE A 110 -13.08 9.71 -10.29
CA ILE A 110 -12.01 9.96 -9.32
C ILE A 110 -10.93 10.86 -9.92
N ASP A 111 -10.46 11.83 -9.13
CA ASP A 111 -9.36 12.69 -9.54
C ASP A 111 -8.01 11.97 -9.43
N GLY A 112 -7.02 12.40 -10.22
CA GLY A 112 -5.67 11.83 -10.20
C GLY A 112 -5.02 11.78 -8.81
N PRO A 113 -4.99 12.89 -8.04
CA PRO A 113 -4.45 12.92 -6.68
C PRO A 113 -5.14 11.95 -5.71
N ASP A 114 -6.45 11.72 -5.88
CA ASP A 114 -7.25 10.84 -5.04
C ASP A 114 -7.06 9.37 -5.41
N SER A 115 -6.97 9.07 -6.71
CA SER A 115 -6.62 7.74 -7.23
C SER A 115 -5.24 7.29 -6.72
N ARG A 116 -4.25 8.19 -6.75
CA ARG A 116 -2.91 7.97 -6.16
C ARG A 116 -3.00 7.68 -4.67
N LEU A 117 -3.68 8.54 -3.93
CA LEU A 117 -3.83 8.37 -2.49
C LEU A 117 -4.45 7.01 -2.14
N ALA A 118 -5.53 6.62 -2.83
CA ALA A 118 -6.20 5.35 -2.62
C ALA A 118 -5.26 4.15 -2.87
N LEU A 119 -4.50 4.18 -3.97
CA LEU A 119 -3.56 3.10 -4.30
C LEU A 119 -2.38 3.04 -3.33
N PHE A 120 -1.73 4.17 -3.06
CA PHE A 120 -0.53 4.23 -2.23
C PHE A 120 -0.85 3.88 -0.77
N TRP A 121 -2.00 4.34 -0.28
CA TRP A 121 -2.48 3.93 1.05
C TRP A 121 -2.78 2.44 1.10
N ALA A 122 -3.45 1.88 0.10
CA ALA A 122 -3.76 0.45 0.07
C ALA A 122 -2.49 -0.42 0.10
N LEU A 123 -1.47 -0.05 -0.68
CA LEU A 123 -0.16 -0.72 -0.66
C LEU A 123 0.50 -0.69 0.73
N LEU A 124 0.45 0.45 1.41
CA LEU A 124 0.99 0.56 2.77
C LEU A 124 0.14 -0.17 3.81
N ALA A 125 -1.18 -0.15 3.68
CA ALA A 125 -2.09 -0.74 4.64
C ALA A 125 -2.05 -2.28 4.66
N VAL A 126 -1.70 -2.91 3.54
CA VAL A 126 -1.49 -4.37 3.47
C VAL A 126 -0.08 -4.81 3.86
N ALA A 127 0.81 -3.88 4.17
CA ALA A 127 2.20 -4.18 4.53
C ALA A 127 2.36 -5.24 5.63
N PRO A 128 1.52 -5.30 6.71
CA PRO A 128 1.60 -6.39 7.68
C PRO A 128 1.36 -7.78 7.09
N ALA A 129 0.41 -7.90 6.15
CA ALA A 129 0.13 -9.15 5.47
C ALA A 129 1.28 -9.55 4.53
N MET A 130 1.91 -8.57 3.87
CA MET A 130 3.09 -8.80 3.01
C MET A 130 4.29 -9.29 3.83
N LEU A 131 4.54 -8.67 5.00
CA LEU A 131 5.58 -9.13 5.93
C LEU A 131 5.34 -10.56 6.38
N LEU A 132 4.09 -10.90 6.74
CA LEU A 132 3.71 -12.26 7.09
C LEU A 132 3.93 -13.23 5.93
N GLN A 133 3.55 -12.85 4.71
CA GLN A 133 3.78 -13.64 3.50
C GLN A 133 5.27 -13.96 3.32
N GLY A 134 6.13 -12.96 3.50
CA GLY A 134 7.59 -13.11 3.45
C GLY A 134 8.13 -14.12 4.45
N LEU A 135 7.69 -14.01 5.71
CA LEU A 135 8.08 -14.93 6.78
C LEU A 135 7.61 -16.35 6.50
N VAL A 136 6.34 -16.54 6.15
CA VAL A 136 5.78 -17.87 5.85
C VAL A 136 6.49 -18.49 4.65
N GLY A 137 6.75 -17.71 3.60
CA GLY A 137 7.44 -18.20 2.41
C GLY A 137 8.89 -18.63 2.69
N ALA A 138 9.57 -17.96 3.62
CA ALA A 138 10.95 -18.29 3.96
C ALA A 138 11.07 -19.46 4.96
N PHE A 139 10.25 -19.49 6.00
CA PHE A 139 10.35 -20.50 7.05
C PHE A 139 9.63 -21.79 6.69
N VAL A 140 8.41 -21.70 6.15
CA VAL A 140 7.58 -22.87 5.80
C VAL A 140 7.87 -23.33 4.37
N GLY A 141 8.02 -22.39 3.44
CA GLY A 141 8.18 -22.69 2.02
C GLY A 141 6.82 -22.80 1.28
N PRO A 142 6.84 -23.30 0.03
CA PRO A 142 5.63 -23.43 -0.78
C PRO A 142 4.61 -24.39 -0.15
N GLY A 143 3.34 -23.97 -0.07
CA GLY A 143 2.27 -24.82 0.45
C GLY A 143 0.98 -24.05 0.77
N PRO A 144 -0.05 -24.74 1.31
CA PRO A 144 -1.36 -24.15 1.57
C PRO A 144 -1.33 -22.92 2.48
N ALA A 145 -0.46 -22.91 3.50
CA ALA A 145 -0.30 -21.77 4.40
C ALA A 145 0.17 -20.51 3.66
N LEU A 146 1.20 -20.64 2.82
CA LEU A 146 1.71 -19.52 2.01
C LEU A 146 0.65 -19.02 1.01
N THR A 147 -0.09 -19.95 0.39
CA THR A 147 -1.21 -19.59 -0.51
C THR A 147 -2.30 -18.82 0.22
N MET A 148 -2.68 -19.25 1.43
CA MET A 148 -3.69 -18.57 2.23
C MET A 148 -3.28 -17.14 2.57
N VAL A 149 -2.03 -16.92 3.00
CA VAL A 149 -1.54 -15.57 3.32
C VAL A 149 -1.49 -14.68 2.09
N GLN A 150 -1.08 -15.22 0.92
CA GLN A 150 -1.11 -14.49 -0.35
C GLN A 150 -2.54 -14.07 -0.72
N ILE A 151 -3.52 -14.96 -0.56
CA ILE A 151 -4.93 -14.67 -0.81
C ILE A 151 -5.42 -13.57 0.14
N ILE A 152 -5.14 -13.68 1.43
CA ILE A 152 -5.51 -12.65 2.42
C ILE A 152 -4.89 -11.31 2.07
N CYS A 153 -3.60 -11.29 1.68
CA CYS A 153 -2.91 -10.08 1.27
C CYS A 153 -3.55 -9.46 0.02
N GLY A 154 -3.80 -10.27 -1.02
CA GLY A 154 -4.40 -9.82 -2.28
C GLY A 154 -5.83 -9.32 -2.11
N LEU A 155 -6.67 -10.06 -1.39
CA LEU A 155 -8.05 -9.66 -1.09
C LEU A 155 -8.08 -8.43 -0.18
N GLY A 156 -7.20 -8.36 0.82
CA GLY A 156 -7.05 -7.17 1.67
C GLY A 156 -6.68 -5.94 0.86
N PHE A 157 -5.76 -6.07 -0.11
CA PHE A 157 -5.39 -4.98 -1.00
C PHE A 157 -6.57 -4.51 -1.84
N LEU A 158 -7.24 -5.44 -2.53
CA LEU A 158 -8.39 -5.12 -3.39
C LEU A 158 -9.53 -4.49 -2.58
N PHE A 159 -9.79 -5.00 -1.38
CA PHE A 159 -10.81 -4.48 -0.48
C PHE A 159 -10.49 -3.05 -0.03
N ILE A 160 -9.29 -2.80 0.49
CA ILE A 160 -8.88 -1.47 0.97
C ILE A 160 -8.81 -0.47 -0.19
N TRP A 161 -8.24 -0.89 -1.33
CA TRP A 161 -8.11 -0.04 -2.50
C TRP A 161 -9.47 0.31 -3.10
N GLY A 162 -10.34 -0.67 -3.34
CA GLY A 162 -11.70 -0.44 -3.86
C GLY A 162 -12.55 0.39 -2.91
N ALA A 163 -12.43 0.16 -1.60
CA ALA A 163 -13.05 1.01 -0.59
C ALA A 163 -12.52 2.46 -0.63
N GLY A 164 -11.20 2.64 -0.84
CA GLY A 164 -10.60 3.95 -1.03
C GLY A 164 -11.13 4.67 -2.27
N LEU A 165 -11.11 4.00 -3.42
CA LEU A 165 -11.65 4.54 -4.67
C LEU A 165 -13.12 4.95 -4.52
N SER A 166 -13.96 4.08 -3.98
CA SER A 166 -15.38 4.37 -3.76
C SER A 166 -15.64 5.44 -2.67
N ALA A 167 -14.70 5.68 -1.77
CA ALA A 167 -14.82 6.72 -0.75
C ALA A 167 -14.46 8.12 -1.27
N LEU A 168 -13.58 8.19 -2.28
CA LEU A 168 -13.10 9.43 -2.88
C LEU A 168 -13.78 9.77 -4.20
N ALA A 169 -14.38 8.78 -4.88
CA ALA A 169 -15.12 9.02 -6.11
C ALA A 169 -16.31 9.95 -5.87
N ARG A 170 -16.48 10.91 -6.78
CA ARG A 170 -17.64 11.81 -6.81
C ARG A 170 -18.66 11.28 -7.80
N ARG A 171 -19.93 11.31 -7.41
CA ARG A 171 -21.04 10.97 -8.31
C ARG A 171 -21.31 12.16 -9.22
N LYS A 172 -21.46 11.88 -10.52
CA LYS A 172 -21.86 12.87 -11.51
C LYS A 172 -23.33 13.23 -11.37
#